data_AF-A0A3B0WAR8-F1
#
_entry.id   AF-A0A3B0WAR8-F1
#
_cell.length_a   1.000
_cell.length_b   1.000
_cell.length_c   1.000
_cell.angle_alpha   90.00
_cell.angle_beta   90.00
_cell.angle_gamma   90.00
#
_symmetry.space_group_name_H-M   'P 1'
#
loop_
_entity.id
_entity.type
_entity.pdbx_description
1 polymer ?
#
loop_
_entity_poly.entity_id
_entity_poly.type
_entity_poly.pdbx_seq_one_letter_code
_entity_poly.pdbx_strand_id
1 'polypeptide(L)'
;MDFNIKTEALSGRKAHIWQRLSAIYLLFYAPFLAIVITQLPRSVSLELLAYELTKLPLSGLFEVATIFAILLLLVHAWVGVRDIIIDYVPRAKVNLWLTLYHSILILLLINSAMIAISLFGYA
;
A
#
# COMPACT_ATOMS: atom_id res chain seq x y z
N MET A 1 -41.27 -0.72 -7.05
CA MET A 1 -40.13 -0.54 -7.97
C MET A 1 -38.94 -1.16 -7.26
N ASP A 2 -38.70 -2.44 -7.51
CA ASP A 2 -37.69 -3.20 -6.78
C ASP A 2 -36.32 -2.82 -7.34
N PHE A 3 -35.56 -2.05 -6.56
CA PHE A 3 -34.16 -1.79 -6.82
C PHE A 3 -33.39 -3.09 -6.55
N ASN A 4 -33.39 -3.99 -7.53
CA ASN A 4 -32.44 -5.09 -7.63
C ASN A 4 -31.05 -4.53 -7.99
N ILE A 5 -30.50 -3.72 -7.08
CA ILE A 5 -29.09 -3.39 -7.11
C ILE A 5 -28.41 -4.67 -6.64
N LYS A 6 -27.80 -5.39 -7.59
CA LYS A 6 -26.72 -6.33 -7.28
C LYS A 6 -25.67 -5.53 -6.53
N THR A 7 -25.81 -5.49 -5.21
CA THR A 7 -24.71 -5.24 -4.30
C THR A 7 -23.77 -6.40 -4.56
N GLU A 8 -22.89 -6.26 -5.54
CA GLU A 8 -21.61 -6.96 -5.55
C GLU A 8 -20.94 -6.50 -4.26
N ALA A 9 -21.34 -7.17 -3.18
CA ALA A 9 -21.23 -6.67 -1.83
C ALA A 9 -19.75 -6.55 -1.56
N LEU A 10 -19.35 -5.39 -1.03
CA LEU A 10 -18.13 -5.26 -0.25
C LEU A 10 -18.16 -6.36 0.82
N SER A 11 -17.62 -7.53 0.49
CA SER A 11 -17.78 -8.72 1.30
C SER A 11 -16.94 -8.52 2.55
N GLY A 12 -17.58 -8.26 3.69
CA GLY A 12 -16.92 -8.05 4.96
C GLY A 12 -15.96 -9.21 5.30
N ARG A 13 -16.34 -10.45 4.97
CA ARG A 13 -15.47 -11.63 5.15
C ARG A 13 -14.19 -11.54 4.34
N LYS A 14 -14.26 -11.22 3.04
CA LYS A 14 -13.07 -11.09 2.18
C LYS A 14 -12.19 -9.94 2.65
N ALA A 15 -12.79 -8.81 3.00
CA ALA A 15 -12.08 -7.63 3.47
C ALA A 15 -11.31 -7.91 4.77
N HIS A 16 -11.95 -8.57 5.73
CA HIS A 16 -11.32 -8.96 6.99
C HIS A 16 -10.15 -9.93 6.81
N ILE A 17 -10.25 -10.89 5.88
CA ILE A 17 -9.14 -11.79 5.52
C ILE A 17 -7.95 -10.98 5.00
N TRP A 18 -8.18 -10.11 4.02
CA TRP A 18 -7.13 -9.28 3.44
C TRP A 18 -6.50 -8.31 4.44
N GLN A 19 -7.28 -7.78 5.38
CA GLN A 19 -6.75 -6.91 6.44
C GLN A 19 -5.81 -7.65 7.37
N ARG A 20 -6.11 -8.91 7.72
CA ARG A 20 -5.23 -9.74 8.55
C ARG A 20 -3.97 -10.20 7.81
N LEU A 21 -4.12 -10.64 6.56
CA LEU A 21 -2.97 -11.08 5.74
C LEU A 21 -1.98 -9.93 5.52
N SER A 22 -2.48 -8.75 5.14
CA SER A 22 -1.66 -7.56 5.00
C SER A 22 -1.01 -7.15 6.31
N ALA A 23 -1.75 -7.17 7.44
CA ALA A 23 -1.21 -6.84 8.74
C ALA A 23 -0.03 -7.75 9.15
N ILE A 24 -0.16 -9.06 8.95
CA ILE A 24 0.89 -10.02 9.29
C ILE A 24 2.15 -9.73 8.48
N TYR A 25 2.02 -9.50 7.17
CA TYR A 25 3.18 -9.17 6.33
C TYR A 25 3.83 -7.85 6.78
N LEU A 26 3.03 -6.80 6.97
CA LEU A 26 3.51 -5.47 7.35
C LEU A 26 4.12 -5.45 8.75
N LEU A 27 3.64 -6.30 9.68
CA LEU A 27 4.19 -6.46 11.02
C LEU A 27 5.67 -6.84 10.99
N PHE A 28 6.07 -7.71 10.06
CA PHE A 28 7.47 -8.11 9.91
C PHE A 28 8.25 -7.17 9.00
N TYR A 29 7.62 -6.71 7.91
CA TYR A 29 8.28 -5.87 6.93
C TYR A 29 8.62 -4.47 7.48
N ALA A 30 7.73 -3.83 8.24
CA ALA A 30 7.97 -2.46 8.71
C ALA A 30 9.16 -2.34 9.67
N PRO A 31 9.34 -3.20 10.69
CA PRO A 31 10.56 -3.22 11.51
C PRO A 31 11.82 -3.55 10.70
N PHE A 32 11.73 -4.50 9.77
CA PHE A 32 12.84 -4.83 8.87
C PHE A 32 13.27 -3.60 8.04
N LEU A 33 12.31 -2.90 7.42
CA LEU A 33 12.56 -1.68 6.68
C LEU A 33 13.19 -0.59 7.58
N ALA A 34 12.70 -0.43 8.81
CA ALA A 34 13.27 0.51 9.76
C ALA A 34 14.76 0.22 10.05
N ILE A 35 15.13 -1.05 10.22
CA ILE A 35 16.53 -1.46 10.38
C ILE A 35 17.35 -1.11 9.13
N VAL A 36 16.86 -1.43 7.92
CA VAL A 36 17.54 -1.09 6.67
C VAL A 36 17.76 0.43 6.54
N ILE A 37 16.75 1.25 6.85
CA ILE A 37 16.85 2.71 6.77
C ILE A 37 17.94 3.25 7.72
N THR A 38 18.14 2.65 8.90
CA THR A 38 19.21 3.09 9.82
C THR A 38 20.62 2.84 9.29
N GLN A 39 20.77 1.96 8.32
CA GLN A 39 22.05 1.61 7.70
C GLN A 39 22.33 2.46 6.44
N LEU A 40 21.31 3.14 5.91
CA LEU A 40 21.45 4.00 4.75
C LEU A 40 22.02 5.38 5.13
N PRO A 41 22.81 6.03 4.27
CA PRO A 41 23.27 7.39 4.51
C PRO A 41 22.09 8.36 4.65
N ARG A 42 22.20 9.39 5.49
CA ARG A 42 21.09 10.32 5.78
C ARG A 42 20.79 11.34 4.66
N SER A 43 21.73 11.54 3.73
CA SER A 43 21.60 12.47 2.62
C SER A 43 22.07 11.79 1.34
N VAL A 44 21.10 11.33 0.55
CA VAL A 44 21.36 10.54 -0.64
C VAL A 44 20.49 11.10 -1.76
N SER A 45 21.08 11.39 -2.92
CA SER A 45 20.29 11.55 -4.14
C SER A 45 19.57 10.23 -4.43
N LEU A 46 18.48 10.27 -5.21
CA LEU A 46 17.73 9.06 -5.57
C LEU A 46 18.65 8.00 -6.23
N GLU A 47 19.60 8.45 -7.06
CA GLU A 47 20.61 7.60 -7.71
C GLU A 47 21.55 6.92 -6.71
N LEU A 48 22.07 7.69 -5.74
CA LEU A 48 22.97 7.13 -4.74
C LEU A 48 22.21 6.21 -3.77
N LEU A 49 20.92 6.48 -3.49
CA LEU A 49 20.06 5.54 -2.74
C LEU A 49 19.89 4.23 -3.50
N ALA A 50 19.57 4.29 -4.80
CA ALA A 50 19.45 3.10 -5.64
C ALA A 50 20.75 2.29 -5.64
N TYR A 51 21.89 2.95 -5.78
CA TYR A 51 23.20 2.31 -5.71
C TYR A 51 23.47 1.64 -4.36
N GLU A 52 23.21 2.31 -3.23
CA GLU A 52 23.42 1.71 -1.91
C GLU A 52 22.50 0.50 -1.66
N LEU A 53 21.27 0.51 -2.19
CA LEU A 53 20.36 -0.63 -2.10
C LEU A 53 20.88 -1.87 -2.85
N THR A 54 21.62 -1.70 -3.96
CA THR A 54 22.23 -2.84 -4.67
C THR A 54 23.27 -3.59 -3.82
N LYS A 55 23.87 -2.93 -2.84
CA LYS A 55 24.89 -3.51 -1.95
C LYS A 55 24.29 -4.31 -0.80
N LEU A 56 22.98 -4.21 -0.57
CA LEU A 56 22.31 -4.98 0.47
C LEU A 56 22.40 -6.48 0.13
N PRO A 57 22.72 -7.35 1.10
CA PRO A 57 22.60 -8.79 0.89
C PRO A 57 21.15 -9.12 0.49
N LEU A 58 20.98 -9.91 -0.57
CA LEU A 58 19.68 -10.26 -1.14
C LEU A 58 18.88 -9.05 -1.66
N SER A 59 19.55 -8.03 -2.23
CA SER A 59 18.94 -6.84 -2.82
C SER A 59 17.72 -7.15 -3.72
N GLY A 60 17.81 -8.13 -4.61
CA GLY A 60 16.66 -8.53 -5.44
C GLY A 60 15.45 -9.05 -4.64
N LEU A 61 15.65 -9.71 -3.50
CA LEU A 61 14.55 -10.11 -2.61
C LEU A 61 13.99 -8.90 -1.84
N PHE A 62 14.84 -7.95 -1.46
CA PHE A 62 14.41 -6.71 -0.82
C PHE A 62 13.48 -5.90 -1.72
N GLU A 63 13.79 -5.78 -3.02
CA GLU A 63 12.96 -5.08 -3.99
C GLU A 63 11.57 -5.71 -4.13
N VAL A 64 11.53 -7.04 -4.35
CA VAL A 64 10.27 -7.78 -4.46
C VAL A 64 9.47 -7.65 -3.16
N ALA A 65 10.12 -7.80 -2.00
CA ALA A 65 9.45 -7.64 -0.70
C ALA A 65 8.91 -6.21 -0.51
N THR A 66 9.62 -5.19 -0.97
CA THR A 66 9.19 -3.79 -0.93
C THR A 66 7.95 -3.57 -1.80
N ILE A 67 7.91 -4.14 -3.01
CA ILE A 67 6.75 -4.05 -3.89
C ILE A 67 5.53 -4.72 -3.24
N PHE A 68 5.70 -5.93 -2.69
CA PHE A 68 4.62 -6.61 -1.97
C PHE A 68 4.16 -5.82 -0.74
N ALA A 69 5.09 -5.22 0.01
CA ALA A 69 4.76 -4.35 1.14
C ALA A 69 3.90 -3.16 0.73
N ILE A 70 4.25 -2.47 -0.36
CA ILE A 70 3.47 -1.33 -0.87
C ILE A 70 2.06 -1.78 -1.28
N LEU A 71 1.94 -2.88 -2.02
CA LEU A 71 0.64 -3.42 -2.43
C LEU A 71 -0.22 -3.81 -1.22
N LEU A 72 0.36 -4.51 -0.25
CA LEU A 72 -0.35 -4.94 0.96
C LEU A 72 -0.68 -3.76 1.88
N LEU A 73 0.15 -2.71 1.92
CA LEU A 73 -0.14 -1.46 2.62
C LEU A 73 -1.34 -0.75 2.00
N LEU A 74 -1.43 -0.67 0.67
CA LEU A 74 -2.59 -0.08 -0.02
C LEU A 74 -3.87 -0.87 0.26
N VAL A 75 -3.79 -2.22 0.27
CA VAL A 75 -4.92 -3.08 0.66
C VAL A 75 -5.30 -2.87 2.12
N HIS A 76 -4.33 -2.82 3.03
CA HIS A 76 -4.56 -2.62 4.46
C HIS A 76 -5.24 -1.28 4.73
N ALA A 77 -4.70 -0.22 4.12
CA ALA A 77 -5.23 1.13 4.20
C ALA A 77 -6.66 1.19 3.63
N TRP A 78 -6.88 0.63 2.44
CA TRP A 78 -8.20 0.58 1.81
C TRP A 78 -9.25 0.00 2.75
N VAL A 79 -9.02 -1.20 3.29
CA VAL A 79 -10.01 -1.85 4.15
C VAL A 79 -10.19 -1.07 5.45
N GLY A 80 -9.11 -0.71 6.14
CA GLY A 80 -9.19 -0.04 7.44
C GLY A 80 -9.89 1.32 7.38
N VAL A 81 -9.49 2.18 6.43
CA VAL A 81 -10.08 3.52 6.32
C VAL A 81 -11.47 3.48 5.69
N ARG A 82 -11.76 2.56 4.77
CA ARG A 82 -13.13 2.34 4.25
C ARG A 82 -14.08 2.05 5.40
N ASP A 83 -13.70 1.17 6.33
CA ASP A 83 -14.57 0.79 7.44
C ASP A 83 -14.79 1.98 8.39
N ILE A 84 -13.75 2.78 8.67
CA ILE A 84 -13.90 4.05 9.40
C ILE A 84 -14.86 5.01 8.67
N ILE A 85 -14.74 5.16 7.34
CA ILE A 85 -15.64 6.02 6.58
C ILE A 85 -17.09 5.54 6.68
N ILE A 86 -17.34 4.24 6.53
CA ILE A 86 -18.68 3.67 6.60
C ILE A 86 -19.31 3.88 7.99
N ASP A 87 -18.52 3.73 9.05
CA ASP A 87 -19.00 3.79 10.43
C ASP A 87 -19.22 5.23 10.93
N TYR A 88 -18.37 6.17 10.52
CA TYR A 88 -18.33 7.51 11.14
C TYR A 88 -18.77 8.66 10.23
N VAL A 89 -18.87 8.47 8.91
CA VAL A 89 -19.29 9.54 7.98
C VAL A 89 -20.81 9.55 7.81
N PRO A 90 -21.47 10.72 7.77
CA PRO A 90 -22.90 10.80 7.49
C PRO A 90 -23.26 10.07 6.19
N ARG A 91 -24.32 9.24 6.23
CA ARG A 91 -24.73 8.36 5.11
C ARG A 91 -24.79 9.05 3.75
N ALA A 92 -25.27 10.29 3.71
CA ALA A 92 -25.38 11.09 2.48
C ALA A 92 -24.01 11.42 1.83
N LYS A 93 -22.91 11.37 2.59
CA LYS A 93 -21.56 11.71 2.15
C LYS A 93 -20.65 10.50 1.99
N VAL A 94 -21.04 9.30 2.46
CA VAL A 94 -20.18 8.10 2.45
C VAL A 94 -19.62 7.81 1.05
N ASN A 95 -20.46 7.82 0.01
CA ASN A 95 -20.02 7.54 -1.36
C ASN A 95 -18.98 8.55 -1.85
N LEU A 96 -19.18 9.84 -1.59
CA LEU A 96 -18.22 10.89 -1.96
C LEU A 96 -16.86 10.64 -1.30
N TRP A 97 -16.85 10.37 0.01
CA TRP A 97 -15.60 10.13 0.75
C TRP A 97 -14.90 8.84 0.34
N LEU A 98 -15.65 7.77 0.09
CA LEU A 98 -15.09 6.51 -0.43
C LEU A 98 -14.46 6.72 -1.81
N THR A 99 -15.12 7.45 -2.71
CA THR A 99 -14.58 7.76 -4.04
C THR A 99 -13.31 8.61 -3.95
N LEU A 100 -13.31 9.67 -3.14
CA LEU A 100 -12.13 10.52 -2.96
C LEU A 100 -10.96 9.73 -2.38
N TYR A 101 -11.21 8.94 -1.34
CA TYR A 101 -10.20 8.11 -0.72
C TYR A 101 -9.64 7.06 -1.67
N HIS A 102 -10.51 6.38 -2.43
CA HIS A 102 -10.08 5.42 -3.45
C HIS A 102 -9.21 6.07 -4.52
N SER A 103 -9.58 7.26 -5.01
CA SER A 103 -8.78 8.02 -5.97
C SER A 103 -7.39 8.37 -5.43
N ILE A 104 -7.28 8.74 -4.16
CA ILE A 104 -5.98 8.99 -3.50
C ILE A 104 -5.13 7.71 -3.50
N LEU A 105 -5.70 6.56 -3.16
CA LEU A 105 -4.97 5.30 -3.18
C LEU A 105 -4.50 4.90 -4.60
N ILE A 106 -5.31 5.18 -5.63
CA ILE A 106 -4.90 4.98 -7.02
C ILE A 106 -3.72 5.89 -7.38
N LEU A 107 -3.77 7.17 -7.02
CA LEU A 107 -2.67 8.11 -7.28
C LEU A 107 -1.38 7.67 -6.58
N LEU A 108 -1.47 7.18 -5.33
CA LEU A 108 -0.34 6.62 -4.60
C LEU A 108 0.20 5.35 -5.28
N LEU A 109 -0.66 4.47 -5.79
CA LEU A 109 -0.24 3.28 -6.52
C LEU A 109 0.51 3.66 -7.81
N ILE A 110 -0.01 4.60 -8.59
CA ILE A 110 0.63 5.08 -9.81
C ILE A 110 1.99 5.71 -9.50
N ASN A 111 2.04 6.60 -8.50
CA ASN A 111 3.29 7.25 -8.10
C ASN A 111 4.33 6.22 -7.62
N SER A 112 3.92 5.25 -6.81
CA SER A 112 4.80 4.17 -6.34
C SER A 112 5.30 3.30 -7.49
N ALA A 113 4.45 2.99 -8.47
CA ALA A 113 4.84 2.25 -9.67
C ALA A 113 5.84 3.03 -10.53
N MET A 114 5.62 4.34 -10.72
CA MET A 114 6.57 5.21 -11.42
C MET A 114 7.93 5.26 -10.73
N ILE A 115 7.95 5.39 -9.40
CA ILE A 115 9.18 5.36 -8.61
C ILE A 115 9.87 4.01 -8.77
N ALA A 116 9.15 2.90 -8.65
CA ALA A 116 9.71 1.56 -8.84
C ALA A 116 10.31 1.39 -10.25
N ILE A 117 9.63 1.86 -11.30
CA ILE A 117 10.16 1.82 -12.67
C ILE A 117 11.41 2.71 -12.80
N SER A 118 11.44 3.90 -12.19
CA SER A 118 12.62 4.76 -12.24
C SER A 118 13.83 4.18 -11.52
N LEU A 119 13.59 3.41 -10.45
CA LEU A 119 14.64 2.79 -9.63
C LEU A 119 15.15 1.49 -10.25
N PHE A 120 14.27 0.67 -10.85
CA PHE A 120 14.59 -0.70 -11.27
C PHE A 120 14.50 -0.92 -12.79
N GLY A 121 13.85 -0.03 -13.54
CA GLY A 121 13.63 -0.15 -14.98
C GLY A 121 14.80 0.32 -15.85
N TYR A 122 15.84 0.90 -15.25
CA TYR A 122 17.08 1.32 -15.92
C TYR A 122 18.29 0.45 -15.55
N ALA A 123 18.07 -0.69 -14.88
CA ALA A 123 19.11 -1.67 -14.57
C ALA A 123 19.47 -2.54 -15.79
#